data_AF-A0A959NPQ5-F1
#
_entry.id   AF-A0A959NPQ5-F1
#
_cell.length_a   1.000
_cell.length_b   1.000
_cell.length_c   1.000
_cell.angle_alpha   90.00
_cell.angle_beta   90.00
_cell.angle_gamma   90.00
#
_symmetry.space_group_name_H-M   'P 1'
#
loop_
_entity.id
_entity.type
_entity.pdbx_description
1 polymer ?
#
loop_
_entity_poly.entity_id
_entity_poly.type
_entity_poly.pdbx_seq_one_letter_code
_entity_poly.pdbx_strand_id
1 'polypeptide(L)'
;MNFENKIIVVLGPTAVGKTKFAVNLASKFSGEIISADSRQVYIGMDIGSGKDLNEYYINDQKIQTHLIDIIKPNCEFNLYLFQKLFYIAQQEISSRNNLPFLVGGTGLYLSSVIQKYSLPIINFNSERASKLETHSADELIAILKDLNPHLHNTTDLKDKERIIRAILIAEENEQNKLTGEKLQFLVIGIKEDRELLKRKIRERL
;
A
#
# COMPACT_ATOMS: atom_id res chain seq x y z
N MET A 1 -0.86 -11.52 -24.08
CA MET A 1 -0.69 -12.20 -22.77
C MET A 1 -1.77 -11.68 -21.85
N ASN A 2 -2.42 -12.52 -21.04
CA ASN A 2 -3.40 -12.03 -20.05
C ASN A 2 -2.67 -11.71 -18.72
N PHE A 3 -2.74 -10.44 -18.30
CA PHE A 3 -2.14 -9.88 -17.08
C PHE A 3 -3.16 -9.39 -16.05
N GLU A 4 -4.44 -9.61 -16.27
CA GLU A 4 -5.58 -9.06 -15.52
C GLU A 4 -5.45 -9.19 -13.99
N ASN A 5 -4.75 -10.23 -13.52
CA ASN A 5 -4.52 -10.50 -12.11
C ASN A 5 -3.04 -10.67 -11.72
N LYS A 6 -2.07 -10.27 -12.55
CA LYS A 6 -0.64 -10.50 -12.30
C LYS A 6 0.07 -9.21 -11.96
N ILE A 7 0.90 -9.24 -10.92
CA ILE A 7 1.70 -8.10 -10.50
C ILE A 7 3.13 -8.56 -10.23
N ILE A 8 4.11 -7.81 -10.73
CA ILE A 8 5.51 -7.99 -10.35
C ILE A 8 5.84 -7.01 -9.23
N VAL A 9 6.38 -7.52 -8.13
CA VAL A 9 6.85 -6.70 -7.02
C VAL A 9 8.37 -6.66 -7.05
N VAL A 10 8.94 -5.45 -7.05
CA VAL A 10 10.39 -5.23 -6.92
C VAL A 10 10.66 -4.48 -5.63
N LEU A 11 11.33 -5.14 -4.69
CA LEU A 11 11.65 -4.59 -3.38
C LEU A 11 13.14 -4.64 -3.07
N GLY A 12 13.59 -3.76 -2.20
CA GLY A 12 14.97 -3.70 -1.74
C GLY A 12 15.28 -2.37 -1.04
N PRO A 13 16.43 -2.26 -0.36
CA PRO A 13 16.80 -1.02 0.31
C PRO A 13 17.03 0.14 -0.67
N THR A 14 17.09 1.37 -0.16
CA THR A 14 17.49 2.53 -0.97
C THR A 14 18.92 2.34 -1.50
N ALA A 15 19.23 2.90 -2.68
CA ALA A 15 20.54 2.84 -3.33
C ALA A 15 21.01 1.46 -3.87
N VAL A 16 20.14 0.43 -3.92
CA VAL A 16 20.47 -0.86 -4.58
C VAL A 16 20.15 -0.92 -6.07
N GLY A 17 19.69 0.17 -6.68
CA GLY A 17 19.33 0.20 -8.11
C GLY A 17 17.97 -0.43 -8.44
N LYS A 18 17.07 -0.51 -7.46
CA LYS A 18 15.74 -1.12 -7.61
C LYS A 18 14.88 -0.48 -8.70
N THR A 19 14.90 0.85 -8.81
CA THR A 19 14.12 1.59 -9.80
C THR A 19 14.64 1.29 -11.20
N LYS A 20 15.94 1.49 -11.45
CA LYS A 20 16.58 1.09 -12.72
C LYS A 20 16.32 -0.37 -13.11
N PHE A 21 16.40 -1.32 -12.19
CA PHE A 21 16.08 -2.73 -12.48
C PHE A 21 14.61 -2.90 -12.92
N ALA A 22 13.68 -2.33 -12.16
CA ALA A 22 12.25 -2.45 -12.45
C ALA A 22 11.87 -1.78 -13.78
N VAL A 23 12.42 -0.60 -14.09
CA VAL A 23 12.19 0.12 -15.35
C VAL A 23 12.69 -0.70 -16.54
N ASN A 24 13.89 -1.30 -16.44
CA ASN A 24 14.43 -2.19 -17.47
C ASN A 24 13.62 -3.46 -17.67
N LEU A 25 12.98 -3.96 -16.63
CA LEU A 25 12.11 -5.12 -16.72
C LEU A 25 10.76 -4.72 -17.33
N ALA A 26 10.16 -3.64 -16.85
CA ALA A 26 8.90 -3.11 -17.34
C ALA A 26 8.94 -2.82 -18.86
N SER A 27 10.03 -2.22 -19.36
CA SER A 27 10.18 -1.93 -20.79
C SER A 27 10.13 -3.18 -21.69
N LYS A 28 10.50 -4.36 -21.17
CA LYS A 28 10.50 -5.63 -21.91
C LYS A 28 9.15 -6.35 -21.88
N PHE A 29 8.28 -5.99 -20.95
CA PHE A 29 7.02 -6.70 -20.69
C PHE A 29 5.78 -5.80 -20.84
N SER A 30 5.89 -4.68 -21.55
CA SER A 30 4.84 -3.66 -21.65
C SER A 30 4.30 -3.28 -20.27
N GLY A 31 5.23 -3.05 -19.35
CA GLY A 31 4.95 -2.82 -17.95
C GLY A 31 4.80 -1.35 -17.60
N GLU A 32 3.99 -1.09 -16.59
CA GLU A 32 3.85 0.24 -15.97
C GLU A 32 4.21 0.14 -14.48
N ILE A 33 4.81 1.18 -13.92
CA ILE A 33 5.31 1.18 -12.54
C ILE A 33 4.31 1.86 -11.62
N ILE A 34 3.98 1.22 -10.50
CA ILE A 34 3.29 1.81 -9.35
C ILE A 34 4.33 2.00 -8.24
N SER A 35 4.59 3.23 -7.82
CA SER A 35 5.54 3.50 -6.75
C SER A 35 4.96 3.13 -5.38
N ALA A 36 5.69 2.29 -4.64
CA ALA A 36 5.47 1.94 -3.24
C ALA A 36 6.51 2.62 -2.33
N ASP A 37 6.75 3.91 -2.56
CA ASP A 37 7.60 4.76 -1.74
C ASP A 37 6.76 5.89 -1.14
N SER A 38 6.69 5.94 0.20
CA SER A 38 5.86 6.90 0.92
C SER A 38 6.32 8.34 0.79
N ARG A 39 7.52 8.60 0.24
CA ARG A 39 8.05 9.95 0.04
C ARG A 39 7.93 10.41 -1.41
N GLN A 40 7.93 9.51 -2.39
CA GLN A 40 7.86 9.88 -3.81
C GLN A 40 6.48 10.41 -4.25
N VAL A 41 5.45 10.20 -3.44
CA VAL A 41 4.09 10.67 -3.69
C VAL A 41 3.97 12.20 -3.71
N TYR A 42 4.88 12.92 -3.03
CA TYR A 42 4.76 14.35 -2.77
C TYR A 42 5.34 15.23 -3.89
N ILE A 43 4.49 16.09 -4.47
CA ILE A 43 4.84 17.00 -5.56
C ILE A 43 5.99 17.94 -5.17
N GLY A 44 7.01 18.01 -6.02
CA GLY A 44 8.13 18.96 -5.90
C GLY A 44 9.16 18.63 -4.82
N MET A 45 9.02 17.50 -4.11
CA MET A 45 9.96 17.05 -3.09
C MET A 45 11.04 16.11 -3.65
N ASP A 46 11.68 16.44 -4.77
CA ASP A 46 12.39 15.45 -5.58
C ASP A 46 13.74 15.00 -4.99
N ILE A 47 14.58 15.96 -4.60
CA ILE A 47 15.95 15.70 -4.10
C ILE A 47 15.90 14.93 -2.78
N GLY A 48 15.21 15.47 -1.77
CA GLY A 48 15.15 14.89 -0.43
C GLY A 48 14.39 13.56 -0.34
N SER A 49 13.50 13.28 -1.30
CA SER A 49 12.81 11.98 -1.38
C SER A 49 13.55 10.98 -2.27
N GLY A 50 14.64 11.38 -2.93
CA GLY A 50 15.37 10.51 -3.84
C GLY A 50 14.55 10.06 -5.05
N LYS A 51 13.72 10.95 -5.61
CA LYS A 51 13.07 10.72 -6.90
C LYS A 51 14.10 10.87 -8.00
N ASP A 52 14.81 9.79 -8.28
CA ASP A 52 15.71 9.71 -9.44
C ASP A 52 14.85 9.62 -10.71
N LEU A 53 14.13 10.69 -11.08
CA LEU A 53 13.12 10.70 -12.15
C LEU A 53 13.70 10.27 -13.51
N ASN A 54 14.99 10.54 -13.73
CA ASN A 54 15.73 10.12 -14.92
C ASN A 54 15.84 8.59 -15.03
N GLU A 55 15.78 7.84 -13.93
CA GLU A 55 15.82 6.37 -13.97
C GLU A 55 14.57 5.77 -14.62
N TYR A 56 13.48 6.52 -14.75
CA TYR A 56 12.25 6.08 -15.41
C TYR A 56 12.28 6.23 -16.94
N TYR A 57 13.41 6.63 -17.51
CA TYR A 57 13.62 6.73 -18.95
C TYR A 57 14.49 5.58 -19.46
N ILE A 58 14.07 4.95 -20.56
CA ILE A 58 14.86 3.97 -21.30
C ILE A 58 14.83 4.34 -22.78
N ASN A 59 16.02 4.48 -23.38
CA ASN A 59 16.18 4.89 -24.78
C ASN A 59 15.33 6.13 -25.11
N ASP A 60 15.41 7.16 -24.25
CA ASP A 60 14.63 8.41 -24.31
C ASP A 60 13.10 8.26 -24.20
N GLN A 61 12.60 7.06 -23.95
CA GLN A 61 11.18 6.81 -23.70
C GLN A 61 10.90 6.71 -22.20
N LYS A 62 9.92 7.49 -21.74
CA LYS A 62 9.47 7.45 -20.35
C LYS A 62 8.59 6.22 -20.12
N ILE A 63 8.96 5.39 -19.15
CA ILE A 63 8.07 4.33 -18.63
C ILE A 63 6.95 4.99 -17.83
N GLN A 64 5.71 4.55 -18.09
CA GLN A 64 4.55 5.09 -17.37
C GLN A 64 4.65 4.74 -15.89
N THR A 65 4.48 5.76 -15.05
CA THR A 65 4.57 5.67 -13.60
C THR A 65 3.29 6.16 -12.94
N HIS A 66 2.94 5.56 -11.81
CA HIS A 66 1.79 5.87 -10.97
C HIS A 66 2.26 6.11 -9.53
N LEU A 67 1.49 6.90 -8.78
CA LEU A 67 1.76 7.26 -7.38
C LEU A 67 3.09 7.99 -7.15
N ILE A 68 3.53 8.77 -8.13
CA ILE A 68 4.64 9.73 -8.02
C ILE A 68 4.04 11.11 -8.30
N ASP A 69 4.37 12.10 -7.47
CA ASP A 69 3.87 13.48 -7.64
C ASP A 69 2.34 13.59 -7.69
N ILE A 70 1.64 12.86 -6.81
CA ILE A 70 0.18 12.80 -6.76
C ILE A 70 -0.44 13.63 -5.64
N ILE A 71 0.35 14.09 -4.66
CA ILE A 71 -0.17 14.80 -3.50
C ILE A 71 0.72 15.99 -3.12
N LYS A 72 0.12 17.07 -2.61
CA LYS A 72 0.86 18.25 -2.14
C LYS A 72 1.59 17.94 -0.82
N PRO A 73 2.76 18.54 -0.55
CA PRO A 73 3.53 18.32 0.68
C PRO A 73 2.78 18.57 2.00
N ASN A 74 1.76 19.43 1.98
CA ASN A 74 0.95 19.78 3.15
C ASN A 74 -0.27 18.86 3.36
N CYS A 75 -0.43 17.82 2.55
CA CYS A 75 -1.52 16.88 2.67
C CYS A 75 -1.04 15.54 3.24
N GLU A 76 -1.90 14.87 4.02
CA GLU A 76 -1.58 13.56 4.58
C GLU A 76 -1.67 12.46 3.52
N PHE A 77 -0.70 11.55 3.53
CA PHE A 77 -0.72 10.34 2.71
C PHE A 77 -0.48 9.12 3.59
N ASN A 78 -1.54 8.33 3.80
CA ASN A 78 -1.53 7.18 4.71
C ASN A 78 -1.66 5.85 3.95
N LEU A 79 -1.54 4.74 4.68
CA LEU A 79 -1.60 3.39 4.13
C LEU A 79 -2.91 3.12 3.38
N TYR A 80 -4.02 3.65 3.87
CA TYR A 80 -5.33 3.49 3.27
C TYR A 80 -5.40 4.19 1.91
N LEU A 81 -4.97 5.46 1.82
CA LEU A 81 -4.90 6.17 0.55
C LEU A 81 -3.99 5.48 -0.45
N PHE A 82 -2.83 5.00 0.00
CA PHE A 82 -1.93 4.20 -0.82
C PHE A 82 -2.64 2.97 -1.39
N GLN A 83 -3.28 2.15 -0.54
CA GLN A 83 -3.91 0.91 -0.97
C GLN A 83 -5.06 1.17 -1.96
N LYS A 84 -5.88 2.18 -1.70
CA LYS A 84 -6.96 2.61 -2.61
C LYS A 84 -6.41 3.01 -3.98
N LEU A 85 -5.43 3.90 -4.02
CA LEU A 85 -4.86 4.39 -5.28
C LEU A 85 -4.04 3.30 -6.00
N PHE A 86 -3.44 2.37 -5.26
CA PHE A 86 -2.81 1.19 -5.83
C PHE A 86 -3.81 0.34 -6.63
N TYR A 87 -4.97 0.01 -6.07
CA TYR A 87 -5.98 -0.80 -6.78
C TYR A 87 -6.54 -0.08 -8.01
N ILE A 88 -6.77 1.23 -7.92
CA ILE A 88 -7.18 2.05 -9.08
C ILE A 88 -6.13 1.97 -10.18
N ALA A 89 -4.85 2.25 -9.86
CA ALA A 89 -3.76 2.19 -10.83
C ALA A 89 -3.61 0.78 -11.42
N GLN A 90 -3.69 -0.27 -10.60
CA GLN A 90 -3.59 -1.65 -11.06
C GLN A 90 -4.69 -2.01 -12.05
N GLN A 91 -5.94 -1.63 -11.78
CA GLN A 91 -7.07 -1.86 -12.69
C GLN A 91 -6.92 -1.08 -14.00
N GLU A 92 -6.49 0.18 -13.91
CA GLU A 92 -6.23 1.01 -15.08
C GLU A 92 -5.13 0.41 -15.98
N ILE A 93 -4.01 -0.03 -15.40
CA ILE A 93 -2.92 -0.69 -16.14
C ILE A 93 -3.42 -1.99 -16.79
N SER A 94 -4.17 -2.79 -16.03
CA SER A 94 -4.66 -4.09 -16.50
C SER A 94 -5.70 -3.94 -17.62
N SER A 95 -6.56 -2.93 -17.57
CA SER A 95 -7.53 -2.64 -18.64
C SER A 95 -6.86 -2.22 -19.96
N ARG A 96 -5.63 -1.71 -19.90
CA ARG A 96 -4.76 -1.46 -21.07
C ARG A 96 -3.99 -2.70 -21.53
N ASN A 97 -4.21 -3.87 -20.93
CA ASN A 97 -3.43 -5.10 -21.13
C ASN A 97 -1.93 -4.96 -20.82
N ASN A 98 -1.56 -4.00 -19.97
CA ASN A 98 -0.18 -3.80 -19.52
C ASN A 98 0.08 -4.56 -18.21
N LEU A 99 1.34 -4.80 -17.88
CA LEU A 99 1.74 -5.51 -16.66
C LEU A 99 2.05 -4.53 -15.52
N PRO A 100 1.35 -4.57 -14.38
CA PRO A 100 1.68 -3.74 -13.22
C PRO A 100 2.99 -4.17 -12.53
N PHE A 101 3.88 -3.22 -12.29
CA PHE A 101 5.09 -3.36 -11.48
C PHE A 101 4.97 -2.54 -10.20
N LEU A 102 4.83 -3.18 -9.04
CA LEU A 102 4.86 -2.52 -7.74
C LEU A 102 6.30 -2.38 -7.27
N VAL A 103 6.84 -1.16 -7.22
CA VAL A 103 8.27 -0.91 -6.99
C VAL A 103 8.46 0.01 -5.81
N GLY A 104 9.24 -0.38 -4.81
CA GLY A 104 9.47 0.52 -3.67
C GLY A 104 10.24 -0.09 -2.51
N GLY A 105 10.35 0.71 -1.44
CA GLY A 105 11.04 0.34 -0.21
C GLY A 105 10.17 0.45 1.05
N THR A 106 8.94 0.99 0.96
CA THR A 106 8.06 1.10 2.13
C THR A 106 7.43 -0.24 2.42
N GLY A 107 8.03 -1.00 3.36
CA GLY A 107 7.61 -2.35 3.71
C GLY A 107 6.12 -2.47 4.05
N LEU A 108 5.56 -1.49 4.76
CA LEU A 108 4.14 -1.48 5.11
C LEU A 108 3.24 -1.41 3.87
N TYR A 109 3.59 -0.61 2.87
CA TYR A 109 2.84 -0.46 1.62
C TYR A 109 2.86 -1.75 0.80
N LEU A 110 4.04 -2.34 0.66
CA LEU A 110 4.18 -3.63 -0.02
C LEU A 110 3.40 -4.73 0.71
N SER A 111 3.53 -4.80 2.04
CA SER A 111 2.84 -5.81 2.85
C SER A 111 1.32 -5.69 2.79
N SER A 112 0.76 -4.47 2.79
CA SER A 112 -0.69 -4.28 2.78
C SER A 112 -1.35 -4.76 1.50
N VAL A 113 -0.63 -4.72 0.38
CA VAL A 113 -1.09 -5.22 -0.91
C VAL A 113 -0.88 -6.74 -1.00
N ILE A 114 0.33 -7.22 -0.73
CA ILE A 114 0.68 -8.64 -0.88
C ILE A 114 -0.13 -9.52 0.08
N GLN A 115 -0.27 -9.07 1.33
CA GLN A 115 -0.99 -9.80 2.38
C GLN A 115 -2.47 -9.42 2.45
N LYS A 116 -2.95 -8.55 1.54
CA LYS A 116 -4.37 -8.15 1.43
C LYS A 116 -4.94 -7.63 2.75
N TYR A 117 -4.28 -6.65 3.36
CA TYR A 117 -4.80 -6.03 4.58
C TYR A 117 -6.21 -5.50 4.31
N SER A 118 -7.16 -5.84 5.20
CA SER A 118 -8.47 -5.20 5.18
C SER A 118 -8.35 -3.83 5.83
N LEU A 119 -8.55 -2.77 5.04
CA LEU A 119 -8.55 -1.39 5.51
C LEU A 119 -9.95 -0.77 5.30
N PRO A 120 -10.95 -1.21 6.08
CA PRO A 120 -12.31 -0.68 5.97
C PRO A 120 -12.35 0.83 6.22
N ILE A 121 -13.15 1.55 5.42
CA ILE A 121 -13.42 2.97 5.65
C ILE A 121 -14.53 3.05 6.67
N ILE A 122 -14.19 3.51 7.87
CA ILE A 122 -15.16 3.54 8.95
C ILE A 122 -15.42 4.98 9.34
N ASN A 123 -16.68 5.37 9.26
CA ASN A 123 -17.12 6.59 9.87
C ASN A 123 -17.36 6.35 11.37
N PHE A 124 -16.36 6.68 12.17
CA PHE A 124 -16.43 6.58 13.63
C PHE A 124 -17.42 7.58 14.27
N ASN A 125 -17.95 8.54 13.51
CA ASN A 125 -18.99 9.48 13.95
C ASN A 125 -20.35 9.18 13.28
N SER A 126 -20.56 7.94 12.86
CA SER A 126 -21.82 7.51 12.26
C SER A 126 -22.95 7.42 13.28
N GLU A 127 -24.21 7.39 12.82
CA GLU A 127 -25.37 7.14 13.69
C GLU A 127 -25.21 5.80 14.45
N ARG A 128 -24.56 4.81 13.83
CA ARG A 128 -24.23 3.53 14.48
C ARG A 128 -23.26 3.73 15.64
N ALA A 129 -22.23 4.56 15.48
CA ALA A 129 -21.31 4.89 16.56
C ALA A 129 -22.04 5.55 17.75
N SER A 130 -22.90 6.53 17.49
CA SER A 130 -23.70 7.19 18.53
C SER A 130 -24.65 6.21 19.24
N LYS A 131 -25.21 5.22 18.54
CA LYS A 131 -26.01 4.14 19.16
C LYS A 131 -25.15 3.22 20.03
N LEU A 132 -23.91 2.93 19.64
CA LEU A 132 -23.01 2.11 20.45
C LEU A 132 -22.55 2.86 21.71
N GLU A 133 -22.42 4.19 21.65
CA GLU A 133 -22.07 5.01 22.83
C GLU A 133 -23.10 4.92 23.96
N THR A 134 -24.37 4.60 23.68
CA THR A 134 -25.40 4.46 24.74
C THR A 134 -25.32 3.14 25.49
N HIS A 135 -24.59 2.15 24.99
CA HIS A 135 -24.46 0.83 25.62
C HIS A 135 -23.42 0.85 26.75
N SER A 136 -23.57 -0.07 27.71
CA SER A 136 -22.56 -0.34 28.73
C SER A 136 -21.32 -1.02 28.13
N ALA A 137 -20.19 -1.00 28.84
CA ALA A 137 -18.97 -1.66 28.37
C ALA A 137 -19.17 -3.17 28.20
N ASP A 138 -19.88 -3.83 29.12
CA ASP A 138 -20.14 -5.27 29.06
C ASP A 138 -21.01 -5.67 27.85
N GLU A 139 -22.02 -4.85 27.53
CA GLU A 139 -22.85 -5.03 26.32
C GLU A 139 -22.01 -4.88 25.05
N LEU A 140 -21.14 -3.88 24.98
CA LEU A 140 -20.25 -3.68 23.84
C LEU A 140 -19.25 -4.83 23.68
N ILE A 141 -18.72 -5.38 24.77
CA ILE A 141 -17.86 -6.56 24.74
C ILE A 141 -18.63 -7.78 24.22
N ALA A 142 -19.88 -7.97 24.63
CA ALA A 142 -20.72 -9.06 24.15
C ALA A 142 -20.98 -8.96 22.64
N ILE A 143 -21.35 -7.76 22.15
CA ILE A 143 -21.52 -7.48 20.71
C ILE A 143 -20.24 -7.78 19.94
N LEU A 144 -19.09 -7.31 20.43
CA LEU A 144 -17.80 -7.51 19.76
C LEU A 144 -17.38 -8.99 19.71
N LYS A 145 -17.66 -9.77 20.77
CA LYS A 145 -17.38 -11.21 20.81
C LYS A 145 -18.26 -12.02 19.87
N ASP A 146 -19.52 -11.61 19.70
CA ASP A 146 -20.44 -12.24 18.75
C ASP A 146 -19.97 -12.03 17.30
N LEU A 147 -19.58 -10.78 16.98
CA LEU A 147 -19.06 -10.41 15.66
C LEU A 147 -17.66 -10.99 15.36
N ASN A 148 -16.81 -11.12 16.38
CA ASN A 148 -15.45 -11.63 16.24
C ASN A 148 -15.08 -12.60 17.38
N PRO A 149 -15.41 -13.90 17.23
CA PRO A 149 -15.13 -14.91 18.25
C PRO A 149 -13.64 -15.16 18.51
N HIS A 150 -12.78 -14.79 17.55
CA HIS A 150 -11.33 -14.99 17.59
C HIS A 150 -10.56 -13.67 17.77
N LEU A 151 -11.03 -12.79 18.66
CA LEU A 151 -10.33 -11.57 19.02
C LEU A 151 -8.91 -11.86 19.54
N HIS A 152 -7.91 -11.62 18.68
CA HIS A 152 -6.50 -11.76 19.05
C HIS A 152 -5.99 -10.56 19.87
N ASN A 153 -6.68 -9.41 19.81
CA ASN A 153 -6.26 -8.18 20.47
C ASN A 153 -7.16 -7.84 21.67
N THR A 154 -6.69 -8.13 22.88
CA THR A 154 -7.42 -7.82 24.12
C THR A 154 -7.25 -6.36 24.57
N THR A 155 -6.36 -5.60 23.91
CA THR A 155 -6.14 -4.18 24.25
C THR A 155 -7.30 -3.27 23.85
N ASP A 156 -8.14 -3.71 22.91
CA ASP A 156 -9.32 -2.98 22.45
C ASP A 156 -10.49 -3.06 23.45
N LEU A 157 -10.40 -3.95 24.46
CA LEU A 157 -11.39 -4.12 25.52
C LEU A 157 -11.18 -3.17 26.73
N LYS A 158 -10.14 -2.35 26.69
CA LYS A 158 -9.71 -1.54 27.83
C LYS A 158 -10.43 -0.19 27.94
N ASP A 159 -10.95 0.30 26.82
CA ASP A 159 -11.60 1.61 26.73
C ASP A 159 -12.84 1.51 25.85
N LYS A 160 -13.93 2.15 26.29
CA LYS A 160 -15.23 2.12 25.62
C LYS A 160 -15.13 2.58 24.17
N GLU A 161 -14.39 3.64 23.89
CA GLU A 161 -14.20 4.17 22.54
C GLU A 161 -13.49 3.15 21.64
N ARG A 162 -12.50 2.42 22.18
CA ARG A 162 -11.80 1.36 21.43
C ARG A 162 -12.70 0.17 21.11
N ILE A 163 -13.57 -0.22 22.05
CA ILE A 163 -14.54 -1.30 21.81
C ILE A 163 -15.50 -0.88 20.68
N ILE A 164 -16.02 0.34 20.71
CA ILE A 164 -16.91 0.88 19.66
C ILE A 164 -16.20 0.87 18.30
N ARG A 165 -14.95 1.34 18.23
CA ARG A 165 -14.16 1.29 16.99
C ARG A 165 -13.96 -0.14 16.50
N ALA A 166 -13.65 -1.08 17.39
CA ALA A 166 -13.46 -2.48 17.04
C ALA A 166 -14.76 -3.13 16.51
N ILE A 167 -15.92 -2.80 17.08
CA ILE A 167 -17.24 -3.25 16.58
C ILE A 167 -17.46 -2.73 15.17
N LEU A 168 -17.31 -1.43 14.94
CA LEU A 168 -17.50 -0.83 13.61
C LEU A 168 -16.53 -1.42 12.58
N ILE A 169 -15.29 -1.74 12.98
CA ILE A 169 -14.32 -2.45 12.13
C ILE A 169 -14.79 -3.85 11.78
N ALA A 170 -15.30 -4.61 12.75
CA ALA A 170 -15.79 -5.96 12.52
C ALA A 170 -17.01 -5.97 11.58
N GLU A 171 -17.99 -5.08 11.82
CA GLU A 171 -19.18 -4.92 10.99
C GLU A 171 -18.80 -4.57 9.54
N GLU A 172 -17.92 -3.59 9.34
CA GLU A 172 -17.50 -3.14 8.01
C GLU A 172 -16.68 -4.21 7.27
N ASN A 173 -15.87 -5.00 8.00
CA ASN A 173 -15.12 -6.12 7.41
C ASN A 173 -16.01 -7.29 7.00
N GLU A 174 -17.09 -7.54 7.75
CA GLU A 174 -18.05 -8.59 7.39
C GLU A 174 -18.83 -8.21 6.14
N GLN A 175 -19.23 -6.93 6.02
CA GLN A 175 -19.91 -6.38 4.86
C GLN A 175 -18.98 -6.30 3.64
N ASN A 176 -17.73 -5.88 3.83
CA ASN A 176 -16.71 -5.80 2.78
C ASN A 176 -15.82 -7.04 2.75
N LYS A 177 -16.38 -8.26 2.90
CA LYS A 177 -15.65 -9.47 2.50
C LYS A 177 -15.23 -9.30 1.03
N LEU A 178 -14.01 -8.82 0.82
CA LEU A 178 -13.45 -8.47 -0.48
C LEU A 178 -13.55 -9.70 -1.38
N THR A 179 -14.61 -9.76 -2.18
CA THR A 179 -14.76 -10.65 -3.34
C THR A 179 -13.86 -10.18 -4.49
N GLY A 180 -12.69 -9.65 -4.15
CA GLY A 180 -11.70 -9.18 -5.11
C GLY A 180 -11.05 -10.38 -5.79
N GLU A 181 -10.87 -10.27 -7.10
CA GLU A 181 -10.16 -11.27 -7.87
C GLU A 181 -8.78 -11.56 -7.26
N LYS A 182 -8.35 -12.82 -7.37
CA LYS A 182 -7.14 -13.28 -6.70
C LYS A 182 -5.90 -12.77 -7.46
N LEU A 183 -5.41 -11.60 -7.05
CA LEU A 183 -4.11 -11.09 -7.49
C LEU A 183 -2.99 -12.11 -7.22
N GLN A 184 -2.13 -12.30 -8.21
CA GLN A 184 -0.96 -13.16 -8.20
C GLN A 184 0.30 -12.31 -8.25
N PHE A 185 1.21 -12.55 -7.31
CA PHE A 185 2.42 -11.75 -7.16
C PHE A 185 3.67 -12.57 -7.49
N LEU A 186 4.55 -12.00 -8.31
CA LEU A 186 5.95 -12.42 -8.39
C LEU A 186 6.80 -11.42 -7.60
N VAL A 187 7.39 -11.86 -6.48
CA VAL A 187 8.17 -10.99 -5.60
C VAL A 187 9.66 -11.16 -5.86
N ILE A 188 10.32 -10.06 -6.23
CA ILE A 188 11.76 -10.00 -6.52
C ILE A 188 12.42 -9.07 -5.51
N GLY A 189 13.30 -9.64 -4.69
CA GLY A 189 14.10 -8.89 -3.71
C GLY A 189 15.52 -8.63 -4.23
N ILE A 190 15.90 -7.36 -4.35
CA ILE A 190 17.27 -6.98 -4.68
C ILE A 190 18.06 -6.84 -3.39
N LYS A 191 19.09 -7.67 -3.26
CA LYS A 191 19.99 -7.70 -2.11
C LYS A 191 21.38 -7.23 -2.54
N GLU A 192 22.00 -6.44 -1.69
CA GLU A 192 23.37 -5.96 -1.84
C GLU A 192 24.18 -6.32 -0.58
N ASP A 193 25.49 -6.41 -0.70
CA ASP A 193 26.36 -6.50 0.47
C ASP A 193 26.16 -5.29 1.41
N ARG A 194 26.20 -5.53 2.73
CA ARG A 194 25.85 -4.53 3.74
C ARG A 194 26.85 -3.37 3.77
N GLU A 195 28.13 -3.64 3.60
CA GLU A 195 29.16 -2.59 3.63
C GLU A 195 29.13 -1.78 2.33
N LEU A 196 28.93 -2.45 1.19
CA LEU A 196 28.72 -1.78 -0.09
C LEU A 196 27.47 -0.89 -0.07
N LEU A 197 26.37 -1.36 0.52
CA LEU A 197 25.13 -0.59 0.68
C LEU A 197 25.36 0.68 1.50
N LYS A 198 26.03 0.58 2.65
CA LYS A 198 26.37 1.75 3.48
C LYS A 198 27.19 2.77 2.71
N ARG A 199 28.17 2.32 1.92
CA ARG A 199 28.99 3.19 1.08
C ARG A 199 28.14 3.94 0.05
N LYS A 200 27.31 3.21 -0.71
CA LYS A 200 26.40 3.80 -1.71
C LYS A 200 25.42 4.80 -1.10
N ILE A 201 24.90 4.53 0.11
CA ILE A 201 24.04 5.48 0.82
C ILE A 201 24.81 6.76 1.17
N ARG A 202 26.04 6.65 1.66
CA ARG A 202 26.87 7.83 1.99
C ARG A 202 27.25 8.65 0.76
N GLU A 203 27.55 8.02 -0.37
CA GLU A 203 27.87 8.72 -1.62
C GLU A 203 26.66 9.46 -2.21
N ARG A 204 25.44 9.04 -1.84
CA ARG A 204 24.18 9.61 -2.31
C ARG A 204 23.67 10.77 -1.44
N LEU A 205 24.14 10.89 -0.19
CA LEU A 205 23.75 11.94 0.76
C LEU A 205 24.72 13.13 0.65
#